data_AF-A0A0Q6QIT6-F1
#
_entry.id   AF-A0A0Q6QIT6-F1
#
_cell.length_a   1.000
_cell.length_b   1.000
_cell.length_c   1.000
_cell.angle_alpha   90.00
_cell.angle_beta   90.00
_cell.angle_gamma   90.00
#
_symmetry.space_group_name_H-M   'P 1'
#
loop_
_entity.id
_entity.type
_entity.pdbx_description
1 polymer ?
#
loop_
_entity_poly.entity_id
_entity_poly.type
_entity_poly.pdbx_seq_one_letter_code
_entity_poly.pdbx_strand_id
1 'polypeptide(L)'
;MEMLARPGFELNEGRYVFFPRPDQSMQLVAVDDIGKFAAVIFADKMRFGGRTVRLASDTITGRELEEIFTEATRRPITYSGFAGVFLNLYGDRSI
;
A
#
# COMPACT_ATOMS: atom_id res chain seq x y z
N MET A 1 -9.31 3.68 2.36
CA MET A 1 -8.12 3.41 1.51
C MET A 1 -8.11 4.19 0.19
N GLU A 2 -8.85 5.31 0.07
CA GLU A 2 -8.98 6.08 -1.18
C GLU A 2 -7.64 6.53 -1.78
N MET A 3 -6.67 6.89 -0.92
CA MET A 3 -5.34 7.35 -1.36
C MET A 3 -4.65 6.36 -2.30
N LEU A 4 -4.78 5.06 -2.04
CA LEU A 4 -4.18 4.01 -2.87
C LEU A 4 -4.85 3.89 -4.25
N ALA A 5 -6.05 4.45 -4.46
CA ALA A 5 -6.74 4.42 -5.74
C ALA A 5 -6.58 5.72 -6.54
N ARG A 6 -5.75 6.67 -6.08
CA ARG A 6 -5.60 7.97 -6.74
C ARG A 6 -4.81 7.88 -8.06
N PRO A 7 -5.02 8.85 -8.98
CA PRO A 7 -4.16 9.00 -10.15
C PRO A 7 -2.69 9.08 -9.73
N GLY A 8 -1.81 8.37 -10.45
CA GLY A 8 -0.38 8.24 -10.14
C GLY A 8 0.04 6.83 -9.70
N PHE A 9 -0.90 5.97 -9.33
CA PHE A 9 -0.64 4.54 -9.08
C PHE A 9 -1.03 3.64 -10.26
N GLU A 10 -1.51 4.25 -11.35
CA GLU A 10 -1.82 3.61 -12.64
C GLU A 10 -2.92 2.54 -12.60
N LEU A 11 -3.64 2.41 -11.48
CA LEU A 11 -4.65 1.35 -11.28
C LEU A 11 -5.67 1.27 -12.43
N ASN A 12 -6.08 2.41 -12.98
CA ASN A 12 -7.01 2.48 -14.11
C ASN A 12 -6.47 1.85 -15.41
N GLU A 13 -5.16 1.73 -15.57
CA GLU A 13 -4.49 1.17 -16.75
C GLU A 13 -4.27 -0.36 -16.66
N GLY A 14 -4.75 -1.00 -15.59
CA GLY A 14 -4.53 -2.43 -15.37
C GLY A 14 -3.17 -2.75 -14.72
N ARG A 15 -2.46 -1.73 -14.24
CA ARG A 15 -1.20 -1.85 -13.51
C ARG A 15 -1.30 -1.12 -12.18
N TYR A 16 -0.64 -1.61 -11.15
CA TYR A 16 -0.52 -0.90 -9.88
C TYR A 16 0.96 -0.65 -9.58
N VAL A 17 1.39 0.61 -9.70
CA VAL A 17 2.79 0.99 -9.46
C VAL A 17 2.94 1.54 -8.06
N PHE A 18 3.79 0.90 -7.26
CA PHE A 18 4.09 1.38 -5.90
C PHE A 18 5.56 1.16 -5.53
N PHE A 19 6.01 1.79 -4.44
CA PHE A 19 7.44 1.81 -4.09
C PHE A 19 8.01 0.46 -3.61
N PRO A 20 7.33 -0.32 -2.74
CA PRO A 20 7.87 -1.59 -2.26
C PRO A 20 8.07 -2.61 -3.37
N ARG A 21 9.05 -3.50 -3.19
CA ARG A 21 9.20 -4.67 -4.09
C ARG A 21 7.98 -5.58 -3.97
N PRO A 22 7.67 -6.40 -4.99
CA PRO A 22 6.48 -7.27 -4.96
C PRO A 22 6.38 -8.15 -3.71
N ASP A 23 7.50 -8.71 -3.25
CA ASP A 23 7.56 -9.59 -2.07
C ASP A 23 7.88 -8.85 -0.76
N GLN A 24 8.02 -7.52 -0.81
CA GLN A 24 8.31 -6.73 0.37
C GLN A 24 7.02 -6.36 1.09
N SER A 25 6.89 -6.80 2.34
CA SER A 25 5.77 -6.44 3.19
C SER A 25 5.79 -4.94 3.56
N MET A 26 4.59 -4.33 3.58
CA MET A 26 4.34 -2.94 3.92
C MET A 26 3.18 -2.84 4.91
N GLN A 27 3.25 -1.86 5.80
CA GLN A 27 2.20 -1.57 6.77
C GLN A 27 1.28 -0.47 6.24
N LEU A 28 -0.02 -0.75 6.19
CA LEU A 28 -1.04 0.19 5.73
C LEU A 28 -2.06 0.43 6.84
N VAL A 29 -2.69 1.61 6.80
CA VAL A 29 -3.82 1.94 7.66
C VAL A 29 -4.85 2.71 6.86
N ALA A 30 -6.12 2.29 6.95
CA ALA A 30 -7.20 3.08 6.40
C ALA A 30 -7.35 4.37 7.21
N VAL A 31 -7.49 5.51 6.53
CA VAL A 31 -7.68 6.81 7.18
C VAL A 31 -8.86 6.78 8.16
N ASP A 32 -9.94 6.09 7.81
CA ASP A 32 -11.14 5.94 8.65
C ASP A 32 -10.89 5.16 9.94
N ASP A 33 -9.84 4.34 10.00
CA ASP A 33 -9.49 3.56 11.18
C ASP A 33 -8.56 4.32 12.14
N ILE A 34 -7.82 5.33 11.65
CA ILE A 34 -6.92 6.13 12.49
C ILE A 34 -7.67 6.75 13.67
N GLY A 35 -8.86 7.31 13.41
CA GLY A 35 -9.70 7.91 14.45
C GLY A 35 -10.16 6.89 15.50
N LYS A 36 -10.51 5.66 15.07
CA LYS A 36 -10.93 4.58 15.97
C LYS A 36 -9.80 4.17 16.91
N PHE A 37 -8.59 3.98 16.35
CA PHE A 37 -7.42 3.65 17.15
C PHE A 37 -7.01 4.80 18.09
N ALA A 38 -7.03 6.04 17.60
CA ALA A 38 -6.73 7.22 18.41
C ALA A 38 -7.67 7.34 19.61
N ALA A 39 -8.98 7.12 19.41
CA ALA A 39 -9.96 7.16 20.48
C ALA A 39 -9.65 6.16 21.61
N VAL A 40 -9.28 4.93 21.26
CA VAL A 40 -8.88 3.89 22.24
C VAL A 40 -7.60 4.27 22.96
N ILE A 41 -6.59 4.77 22.25
CA ILE A 41 -5.30 5.18 22.84
C ILE A 41 -5.50 6.33 23.84
N PHE A 42 -6.31 7.32 23.49
CA PHE A 42 -6.57 8.47 24.37
C PHE A 42 -7.42 8.11 25.58
N ALA A 43 -8.28 7.10 25.48
CA ALA A 43 -9.09 6.63 26.61
C ALA A 43 -8.26 5.93 27.71
N ASP A 44 -7.06 5.41 27.40
CA ASP A 44 -6.21 4.68 28.35
C ASP A 44 -4.81 5.31 28.47
N LYS A 45 -4.78 6.49 29.11
CA LYS A 45 -3.53 7.21 29.37
C LYS A 45 -2.56 6.43 30.27
N MET A 46 -3.05 5.57 31.18
CA MET A 46 -2.16 4.75 32.00
C MET A 46 -1.33 3.80 31.15
N ARG A 47 -1.94 3.19 30.13
CA ARG A 47 -1.28 2.22 29.27
C ARG A 47 -0.44 2.87 28.17
N PHE A 48 -0.87 4.01 27.63
CA PHE A 48 -0.27 4.60 26.42
C PHE A 48 0.38 5.98 26.63
N GLY A 49 0.23 6.60 27.80
CA GLY A 49 0.76 7.92 28.10
C GLY A 49 2.28 8.00 27.90
N GLY A 50 2.73 9.01 27.16
CA GLY A 50 4.15 9.25 26.88
C GLY A 50 4.81 8.23 25.94
N ARG A 51 4.04 7.33 25.33
CA ARG A 51 4.56 6.31 24.40
C ARG A 51 4.35 6.71 22.95
N THR A 52 5.32 6.38 22.11
CA THR A 52 5.14 6.34 20.66
C THR A 52 4.56 4.98 20.28
N VAL A 53 3.36 4.97 19.70
CA VAL A 53 2.67 3.75 19.27
C VAL A 53 2.71 3.66 17.75
N ARG A 54 3.18 2.52 17.22
CA ARG A 54 3.10 2.25 15.78
C ARG A 54 1.68 1.83 15.41
N LEU A 55 1.16 2.38 14.32
CA LEU A 55 -0.19 2.12 13.85
C LEU A 55 -0.17 1.49 12.46
N ALA A 56 -0.81 0.34 12.33
CA ALA A 56 -1.09 -0.34 11.06
C ALA A 56 -2.39 -1.14 11.24
N SER A 57 -3.29 -1.10 10.26
CA SER A 57 -4.42 -2.04 10.18
C SER A 57 -4.00 -3.32 9.48
N ASP A 58 -3.23 -3.19 8.40
CA ASP A 58 -2.86 -4.28 7.52
C ASP A 58 -1.35 -4.35 7.32
N THR A 59 -0.87 -5.56 7.06
CA THR A 59 0.52 -5.83 6.69
C THR A 59 0.49 -6.71 5.45
N ILE A 60 0.86 -6.14 4.31
CA ILE A 60 0.57 -6.69 2.99
C ILE A 60 1.77 -6.55 2.05
N THR A 61 1.90 -7.42 1.08
CA THR A 61 2.90 -7.38 0.00
C THR A 61 2.32 -6.78 -1.29
N GLY A 62 3.20 -6.49 -2.25
CA GLY A 62 2.75 -6.06 -3.58
C GLY A 62 1.94 -7.14 -4.32
N ARG A 63 2.27 -8.42 -4.12
CA ARG A 63 1.50 -9.54 -4.71
C ARG A 63 0.08 -9.63 -4.14
N GLU A 64 -0.07 -9.50 -2.84
CA GLU A 64 -1.39 -9.51 -2.22
C GLU A 64 -2.21 -8.28 -2.66
N LEU A 65 -1.58 -7.12 -2.85
CA LEU A 65 -2.25 -5.95 -3.44
C LEU A 65 -2.73 -6.22 -4.89
N GLU A 66 -1.94 -6.94 -5.68
CA GLU A 66 -2.32 -7.38 -7.03
C GLU A 66 -3.62 -8.20 -7.01
N GLU A 67 -3.69 -9.19 -6.13
CA GLU A 67 -4.84 -10.06 -5.95
C GLU A 67 -6.07 -9.26 -5.50
N ILE A 68 -5.92 -8.42 -4.47
CA ILE A 68 -7.00 -7.60 -3.92
C ILE A 68 -7.56 -6.62 -4.95
N PHE A 69 -6.69 -5.94 -5.71
CA PHE A 69 -7.17 -5.02 -6.74
C PHE A 69 -7.77 -5.75 -7.94
N THR A 70 -7.23 -6.91 -8.30
CA THR A 70 -7.80 -7.75 -9.36
C THR A 70 -9.23 -8.18 -8.99
N GLU A 71 -9.42 -8.64 -7.75
CA GLU A 71 -10.73 -9.02 -7.23
C GLU A 71 -11.68 -7.82 -7.18
N ALA A 72 -11.26 -6.72 -6.55
CA ALA A 72 -12.08 -5.54 -6.33
C ALA A 72 -12.51 -4.86 -7.64
N THR A 73 -11.65 -4.87 -8.67
CA THR A 73 -11.94 -4.25 -9.96
C THR A 73 -12.53 -5.20 -10.99
N ARG A 74 -12.55 -6.51 -10.71
CA ARG A 74 -12.98 -7.60 -11.62
C ARG A 74 -12.27 -7.58 -12.98
N ARG A 75 -11.00 -7.20 -12.99
CA ARG A 75 -10.13 -7.26 -14.17
C ARG A 75 -8.69 -7.51 -13.72
N PRO A 76 -7.83 -8.09 -14.57
CA PRO A 76 -6.44 -8.30 -14.21
C PRO A 76 -5.74 -6.97 -13.88
N ILE A 77 -5.13 -6.90 -12.70
CA ILE A 77 -4.21 -5.83 -12.31
C ILE A 77 -2.83 -6.48 -12.15
N THR A 78 -1.77 -5.83 -12.61
CA THR A 78 -0.39 -6.28 -12.37
C THR A 78 0.33 -5.31 -11.43
N TYR A 79 0.91 -5.80 -10.35
CA TYR A 79 1.73 -4.99 -9.45
C TYR A 79 3.15 -4.80 -10.02
N SER A 80 3.66 -3.58 -9.94
CA SER A 80 5.05 -3.28 -10.27
C SER A 80 5.69 -2.39 -9.21
N GLY A 81 6.86 -2.82 -8.72
CA GLY A 81 7.71 -1.95 -7.92
C GLY A 81 8.30 -0.82 -8.79
N PHE A 82 8.46 0.38 -8.23
CA PHE A 82 8.98 1.54 -8.97
C PHE A 82 10.33 1.28 -9.67
N ALA A 83 11.20 0.45 -9.07
CA ALA A 83 12.46 0.02 -9.69
C ALA A 83 12.27 -0.87 -10.94
N GLY A 84 11.21 -1.69 -10.95
CA GLY A 84 10.86 -2.52 -12.11
C GLY A 84 10.37 -1.69 -13.30
N VAL A 85 9.70 -0.57 -13.04
CA VAL A 85 9.28 0.39 -14.08
C VAL A 85 10.49 1.00 -14.78
N PHE A 86 11.51 1.44 -14.03
CA PHE A 86 12.74 1.97 -14.64
C PHE A 86 13.52 0.92 -15.43
N LEU A 87 13.60 -0.32 -14.94
CA LEU A 87 14.29 -1.38 -15.65
C LEU A 87 13.60 -1.69 -17.00
N ASN A 88 12.26 -1.69 -17.05
CA ASN A 88 11.54 -1.91 -18.31
C ASN A 88 11.64 -0.74 -19.28
N LEU A 89 11.73 0.50 -18.79
CA LEU A 89 11.81 1.69 -19.66
C LEU A 89 13.22 1.96 -20.21
N TYR A 90 14.27 1.47 -19.54
CA TYR A 90 15.67 1.76 -19.90
C TYR A 90 16.53 0.51 -20.15
N GLY A 91 16.06 -0.69 -19.80
CA GLY A 91 16.80 -1.94 -19.94
C GLY A 91 16.78 -2.55 -21.34
N ASP A 92 15.93 -2.05 -22.25
CA ASP A 92 15.84 -2.51 -23.66
C ASP A 92 16.66 -1.63 -24.63
N ARG A 93 17.60 -0.83 -24.11
CA ARG A 93 18.61 -0.14 -24.92
C ARG A 93 19.96 -0.79 -24.70
N SER A 94 20.16 -1.95 -25.30
CA SER A 94 21.51 -2.47 -25.55
C SER A 94 22.19 -1.54 -26.56
N ILE A 95 23.19 -0.80 -26.09
CA ILE A 95 24.35 -0.35 -26.86
C ILE A 95 25.21 -1.54 -27.29
#